data_AF-A0A1Y2AKP1-F1
#
_entry.id   AF-A0A1Y2AKP1-F1
#
_cell.length_a   1.000
_cell.length_b   1.000
_cell.length_c   1.000
_cell.angle_alpha   90.00
_cell.angle_beta   90.00
_cell.angle_gamma   90.00
#
_symmetry.space_group_name_H-M   'P 1'
#
loop_
_entity.id
_entity.type
_entity.pdbx_description
1 polymer ?
#
loop_
_entity_poly.entity_id
_entity_poly.type
_entity_poly.pdbx_seq_one_letter_code
_entity_poly.pdbx_strand_id
1 'polypeptide(L)' 'PHPGKVFTCVEEGCGKIFYRKHHLVSHLVSHTTEKPFSCPKCGSLFRRSADLRRH' A
#
# COMPACT_ATOMS: atom_id res chain seq x y z
N PRO A 1 11.88 9.41 21.88
CA PRO A 1 10.71 8.76 21.25
C PRO A 1 9.51 9.72 21.26
N HIS A 2 9.24 10.37 20.13
CA HIS A 2 8.10 11.28 20.03
C HIS A 2 6.80 10.46 20.12
N PRO A 3 5.83 10.82 20.98
CA PRO A 3 4.51 10.21 20.99
C PRO A 3 3.72 10.75 19.79
N GLY A 4 4.24 10.47 18.59
CA GLY A 4 3.59 10.80 17.34
C GLY A 4 2.48 9.79 17.09
N LYS A 5 1.31 10.28 16.68
CA LYS A 5 0.17 9.47 16.27
C LYS A 5 0.63 8.33 15.35
N VAL A 6 0.43 7.09 15.81
CA VAL A 6 0.69 5.88 15.01
C VAL A 6 -0.54 5.51 14.19
N PHE A 7 -0.31 4.77 13.12
CA PHE A 7 -1.33 4.29 12.20
C PHE A 7 -1.31 2.77 12.19
N THR A 8 -2.35 2.14 12.71
CA THR A 8 -2.46 0.67 12.76
C THR A 8 -3.23 0.17 11.54
N CYS A 9 -2.82 -0.98 11.01
CA CYS A 9 -3.57 -1.69 9.98
C CYS A 9 -4.92 -2.14 10.54
N VAL A 10 -5.98 -1.85 9.79
CA VAL A 10 -7.37 -2.15 10.19
C VAL A 10 -7.82 -3.54 9.74
N GLU A 11 -6.99 -4.25 8.98
CA GLU A 11 -7.30 -5.59 8.49
C GLU A 11 -7.21 -6.61 9.62
N GLU A 12 -8.28 -7.39 9.77
CA GLU A 12 -8.39 -8.45 10.77
C GLU A 12 -7.22 -9.44 10.62
N GLY A 13 -6.49 -9.65 11.72
CA GLY A 13 -5.31 -10.53 11.76
C GLY A 13 -3.99 -9.91 11.29
N CYS A 14 -3.94 -8.64 10.84
CA CYS A 14 -2.68 -8.01 10.44
C CYS A 14 -1.94 -7.34 11.62
N GLY A 15 -2.63 -6.46 12.36
CA GLY A 15 -2.11 -5.78 13.55
C GLY A 15 -0.84 -4.91 13.36
N LYS A 16 -0.39 -4.67 12.12
CA LYS A 16 0.85 -3.92 11.85
C LYS A 16 0.71 -2.44 12.17
N ILE A 17 1.77 -1.83 12.71
CA ILE A 17 1.81 -0.42 13.12
C ILE A 17 2.79 0.34 12.22
N PHE A 18 2.39 1.53 11.78
CA PHE A 18 3.17 2.43 10.94
C PHE A 18 3.23 3.82 11.56
N TYR A 19 4.40 4.44 11.49
CA TYR A 19 4.60 5.82 11.98
C TYR A 19 4.26 6.88 10.91
N ARG A 20 3.97 6.46 9.68
CA ARG A 20 3.64 7.36 8.55
C ARG A 20 2.40 6.86 7.83
N LYS A 21 1.44 7.77 7.60
CA LYS A 21 0.17 7.45 6.90
C LYS A 21 0.39 6.84 5.52
N HIS A 22 1.33 7.34 4.72
CA HIS A 22 1.57 6.81 3.37
C HIS A 22 2.11 5.38 3.37
N HIS A 23 2.82 4.96 4.43
CA HIS A 23 3.23 3.56 4.58
C HIS A 23 2.03 2.66 4.88
N LEU A 24 1.12 3.07 5.77
CA LEU A 24 -0.13 2.34 6.02
C LEU A 24 -0.95 2.21 4.73
N VAL A 25 -1.16 3.31 4.00
CA VAL A 25 -1.95 3.29 2.75
C VAL A 25 -1.33 2.33 1.74
N SER A 26 -0.02 2.40 1.49
CA SER A 26 0.64 1.46 0.57
C SER A 26 0.57 0.01 1.05
N HIS A 27 0.53 -0.21 2.36
CA HIS A 27 0.38 -1.53 2.95
C HIS A 27 -1.05 -2.08 2.79
N LEU A 28 -2.08 -1.25 2.91
CA LEU A 28 -3.48 -1.67 2.67
C LEU A 28 -3.68 -2.21 1.24
N VAL A 29 -2.99 -1.63 0.25
CA VAL A 29 -3.00 -2.15 -1.14
C VAL A 29 -2.37 -3.56 -1.25
N SER A 30 -1.64 -4.03 -0.23
CA SER A 30 -1.11 -5.40 -0.20
C SER A 30 -2.16 -6.43 0.26
N HIS A 31 -3.16 -5.99 1.04
CA HIS A 31 -4.29 -6.81 1.46
C HIS A 31 -5.32 -6.93 0.34
N THR A 32 -5.55 -5.85 -0.39
CA THR A 32 -6.41 -5.87 -1.56
C THR A 32 -5.68 -6.51 -2.75
N THR A 33 -6.32 -7.42 -3.47
CA THR A 33 -5.88 -7.82 -4.82
C THR A 33 -6.15 -6.73 -5.86
N GLU A 34 -6.80 -5.64 -5.46
CA GLU A 34 -6.89 -4.43 -6.28
C GLU A 34 -5.49 -3.90 -6.58
N LYS A 35 -5.21 -3.89 -7.87
CA LYS A 35 -4.02 -3.34 -8.46
C LYS A 35 -4.47 -2.17 -9.31
N PRO A 36 -4.65 -0.99 -8.69
CA PRO A 36 -5.31 0.15 -9.33
C PRO A 36 -4.52 0.71 -10.51
N PHE A 37 -3.24 0.34 -10.64
CA PHE A 37 -2.37 0.82 -11.70
C PHE A 37 -2.25 -0.25 -12.79
N SER A 38 -2.86 -0.01 -13.95
CA SER A 38 -2.76 -0.87 -15.13
C SER A 38 -1.78 -0.30 -16.16
N CYS A 39 -0.95 -1.15 -16.74
CA CYS A 39 -0.11 -0.78 -17.88
C CYS A 39 -0.96 -0.76 -19.16
N PRO A 40 -1.06 0.39 -19.87
CA PRO A 40 -1.91 0.50 -21.05
C PRO A 40 -1.41 -0.32 -22.25
N LYS A 41 -0.15 -0.77 -22.24
CA LYS A 41 0.44 -1.56 -23.34
C LYS A 41 0.19 -3.06 -23.20
N CYS A 42 0.32 -3.60 -22.00
CA CYS A 42 0.28 -5.05 -21.76
C CYS A 42 -0.83 -5.49 -20.78
N GLY A 43 -1.58 -4.55 -20.20
CA GLY A 43 -2.63 -4.83 -19.22
C GLY A 43 -2.12 -5.30 -17.85
N SER A 44 -0.80 -5.28 -17.62
CA SER A 44 -0.22 -5.70 -16.34
C SER A 44 -0.67 -4.78 -15.22
N LEU A 45 -1.12 -5.40 -14.13
CA LEU A 45 -1.65 -4.70 -12.98
C LEU A 45 -0.61 -4.61 -11.85
N PHE A 46 -0.45 -3.42 -11.26
CA PHE A 46 0.51 -3.09 -10.21
C PHE A 46 -0.17 -2.50 -8.97
N ARG A 47 0.42 -2.79 -7.81
CA ARG A 47 -0.04 -2.26 -6.51
C ARG A 47 0.43 -0.82 -6.25
N ARG A 48 1.53 -0.38 -6.86
CA ARG A 48 2.11 0.96 -6.67
C ARG A 48 2.43 1.60 -8.01
N SER A 49 2.23 2.91 -8.11
CA SER A 49 2.56 3.69 -9.32
C SER A 49 4.05 3.66 -9.67
N ALA A 50 4.93 3.57 -8.66
CA ALA A 50 6.36 3.43 -8.88
C ALA A 50 6.74 2.10 -9.54
N ASP A 51 6.00 1.01 -9.23
CA ASP A 51 6.23 -0.28 -9.87
C ASP A 51 5.77 -0.25 -11.32
N LEU A 52 4.61 0.36 -11.63
CA LEU A 52 4.17 0.59 -13.01
C LEU A 52 5.16 1.46 -13.79
N ARG A 53 5.74 2.50 -13.17
CA ARG A 53 6.67 3.41 -13.84
C ARG A 53 8.00 2.73 -14.21
N ARG A 54 8.43 1.76 -13.41
CA ARG A 54 9.67 1.00 -13.63
C ARG A 54 9.49 -0.16 -14.60
N HIS A 55 8.27 -0.68 -14.69
CA HIS A 55 7.86 -1.75 -15.60
C HIS A 55 7.89 -1.28 -17.05
#